data_AF-A0A4V1IQX3-F1
#
_entry.id   AF-A0A4V1IQX3-F1
#
_cell.length_a   1.000
_cell.length_b   1.000
_cell.length_c   1.000
_cell.angle_alpha   90.00
_cell.angle_beta   90.00
_cell.angle_gamma   90.00
#
_symmetry.space_group_name_H-M   'P 1'
#
loop_
_entity.id
_entity.type
_entity.pdbx_description
1 polymer ?
#
loop_
_entity_poly.entity_id
_entity_poly.type
_entity_poly.pdbx_seq_one_letter_code
_entity_poly.pdbx_strand_id
1 'polypeptide(L)'
;MTQVGFIGLGSMGAGMASNLSKSIRAADGLPLKVWNRTMEKCQPIVELGAVPEPGGPTALAKTCDIIFAMPFNDAAIRQVVDDIIDLTLFPI
;
A
#
# COMPACT_ATOMS: atom_id res chain seq x y z
N MET A 1 -13.06 -11.72 -3.85
CA MET A 1 -12.17 -11.01 -4.80
C MET A 1 -10.93 -10.59 -4.01
N THR A 2 -9.74 -10.67 -4.61
CA THR A 2 -8.48 -10.34 -3.94
C THR A 2 -8.35 -8.84 -3.74
N GLN A 3 -8.15 -8.39 -2.50
CA GLN A 3 -7.88 -7.00 -2.16
C GLN A 3 -6.37 -6.74 -2.16
N VAL A 4 -5.92 -5.78 -2.96
CA VAL A 4 -4.50 -5.43 -3.10
C VAL A 4 -4.22 -4.08 -2.44
N GLY A 5 -3.07 -3.98 -1.77
CA GLY A 5 -2.53 -2.77 -1.15
C GLY A 5 -1.19 -2.34 -1.75
N PHE A 6 -0.88 -1.06 -1.68
CA PHE A 6 0.42 -0.50 -2.08
C PHE A 6 0.93 0.52 -1.05
N ILE A 7 2.15 0.34 -0.58
CA ILE A 7 2.85 1.18 0.40
C ILE A 7 4.04 1.85 -0.29
N GLY A 8 4.12 3.17 -0.18
CA GLY A 8 5.29 3.94 -0.64
C GLY A 8 5.12 4.51 -2.04
N LEU A 9 4.75 5.79 -2.11
CA LEU A 9 4.41 6.49 -3.36
C LEU A 9 5.47 7.54 -3.72
N GLY A 10 6.74 7.11 -3.73
CA GLY A 10 7.84 7.87 -4.34
C GLY A 10 7.75 7.86 -5.87
N SER A 11 8.73 8.44 -6.56
CA SER A 11 8.72 8.55 -8.04
C SER A 11 8.50 7.21 -8.75
N MET A 12 9.17 6.15 -8.30
CA MET A 12 8.98 4.79 -8.84
C MET A 12 7.65 4.18 -8.38
N GLY A 13 7.38 4.21 -7.07
CA GLY A 13 6.19 3.61 -6.49
C GLY A 13 4.88 4.17 -7.04
N ALA A 14 4.82 5.48 -7.29
CA ALA A 14 3.66 6.14 -7.89
C ALA A 14 3.35 5.63 -9.31
N GLY A 15 4.38 5.41 -10.14
CA GLY A 15 4.22 4.85 -11.48
C GLY A 15 3.73 3.39 -11.44
N MET A 16 4.30 2.58 -10.55
CA MET A 16 3.88 1.19 -10.35
C MET A 16 2.44 1.09 -9.83
N ALA A 17 2.10 1.86 -8.80
CA ALA A 17 0.75 1.88 -8.22
C ALA A 17 -0.29 2.39 -9.22
N SER A 18 0.05 3.38 -10.05
CA SER A 18 -0.82 3.87 -11.13
C SER A 18 -1.12 2.79 -12.16
N ASN A 19 -0.11 2.05 -12.60
CA ASN A 19 -0.30 0.94 -13.55
C ASN A 19 -1.13 -0.18 -12.93
N LEU A 20 -0.82 -0.55 -11.68
CA LEU A 20 -1.55 -1.57 -10.95
C LEU A 20 -3.03 -1.19 -10.76
N SER A 21 -3.33 0.05 -10.37
CA SER A 21 -4.71 0.55 -10.23
C SER A 21 -5.48 0.44 -11.54
N LYS A 22 -4.88 0.87 -12.65
CA LYS A 22 -5.49 0.78 -13.99
C LYS A 22 -5.76 -0.68 -14.39
N SER A 23 -4.80 -1.58 -14.18
CA SER A 23 -4.93 -3.00 -14.51
C SER A 23 -5.99 -3.69 -13.66
N ILE A 24 -6.01 -3.46 -12.34
CA ILE A 24 -7.03 -4.01 -11.44
C ILE A 24 -8.43 -3.54 -11.85
N ARG A 25 -8.57 -2.24 -12.14
CA ARG A 25 -9.84 -1.68 -12.61
C ARG A 25 -10.28 -2.27 -13.95
N ALA A 26 -9.36 -2.46 -14.90
CA ALA A 26 -9.67 -3.07 -16.19
C ALA A 26 -10.09 -4.56 -16.07
N ALA A 27 -9.71 -5.23 -14.98
CA ALA A 27 -10.12 -6.58 -14.65
C ALA A 27 -11.35 -6.65 -13.73
N ASP A 28 -12.06 -5.52 -13.53
CA ASP A 28 -13.20 -5.40 -12.60
C ASP A 28 -12.88 -5.89 -11.17
N GLY A 29 -11.64 -5.70 -10.73
CA GLY A 29 -11.18 -6.05 -9.38
C GLY A 29 -11.54 -5.01 -8.32
N LEU A 30 -11.27 -5.34 -7.05
CA LEU A 30 -11.45 -4.40 -5.94
C LEU A 30 -10.47 -3.23 -6.07
N PRO A 31 -10.89 -1.98 -5.76
CA PRO A 31 -10.02 -0.81 -5.85
C PRO A 31 -8.69 -1.00 -5.12
N LEU A 32 -7.57 -0.62 -5.76
CA LEU A 32 -6.27 -0.65 -5.12
C LEU A 32 -6.29 0.22 -3.86
N LYS A 33 -5.91 -0.32 -2.71
CA LYS A 33 -5.70 0.49 -1.52
C LYS A 33 -4.28 1.04 -1.51
N VAL A 34 -4.11 2.32 -1.19
CA VAL A 34 -2.78 2.96 -1.21
C VAL A 34 -2.49 3.71 0.08
N TRP A 35 -1.24 3.64 0.52
CA TRP A 35 -0.75 4.45 1.63
C TRP A 35 0.66 4.96 1.35
N ASN A 36 0.91 6.17 1.85
CA ASN A 36 2.23 6.74 1.90
C ASN A 36 2.34 7.61 3.14
N ARG A 37 3.54 7.69 3.75
CA ARG A 37 3.81 8.52 4.93
C ARG A 37 3.34 9.98 4.77
N THR A 38 3.48 10.51 3.56
CA THR A 38 2.89 11.80 3.16
C THR A 38 1.64 11.49 2.33
N MET A 39 0.46 11.65 2.94
CA MET A 39 -0.82 11.18 2.38
C MET A 39 -1.20 11.90 1.07
N GLU A 40 -0.76 13.13 0.89
CA GLU A 40 -1.00 13.93 -0.32
C GLU A 40 -0.43 13.23 -1.57
N LYS A 41 0.59 12.38 -1.42
CA LYS A 41 1.15 11.60 -2.54
C LYS A 41 0.23 10.48 -3.03
N CYS A 42 -0.82 10.15 -2.28
CA CYS A 42 -1.85 9.20 -2.73
C CYS A 42 -2.75 9.81 -3.80
N GLN A 43 -2.91 11.14 -3.82
CA GLN A 43 -3.91 11.84 -4.62
C GLN A 43 -3.89 11.46 -6.12
N PRO A 44 -2.73 11.41 -6.81
CA PRO A 44 -2.72 11.08 -8.24
C PRO A 44 -3.17 9.64 -8.53
N ILE A 45 -3.03 8.72 -7.57
CA ILE A 45 -3.44 7.33 -7.71
C ILE A 45 -4.93 7.19 -7.35
N VAL A 46 -5.42 7.98 -6.40
CA VAL A 46 -6.85 8.09 -6.08
C VAL A 46 -7.66 8.59 -7.28
N GLU A 47 -7.13 9.56 -8.02
CA GLU A 47 -7.73 10.03 -9.29
C GLU A 47 -7.85 8.91 -10.35
N LEU A 48 -7.06 7.84 -10.23
CA LEU A 48 -7.14 6.64 -11.07
C LEU A 48 -8.06 5.54 -10.50
N GLY A 49 -8.81 5.84 -9.44
CA GLY A 49 -9.78 4.93 -8.82
C GLY A 49 -9.24 4.11 -7.64
N ALA A 50 -8.05 4.42 -7.12
CA ALA A 50 -7.57 3.83 -5.89
C ALA A 50 -8.25 4.45 -4.65
N VAL A 51 -8.14 3.77 -3.51
CA VAL A 51 -8.67 4.21 -2.22
C VAL A 51 -7.50 4.48 -1.26
N PRO A 52 -7.39 5.68 -0.67
CA PRO A 52 -6.36 5.94 0.32
C PRO A 52 -6.70 5.21 1.64
N GLU A 53 -5.71 4.60 2.27
CA GLU A 53 -5.88 3.89 3.56
C GLU A 53 -5.18 4.66 4.69
N PRO A 54 -5.86 5.61 5.37
CA PRO A 54 -5.24 6.47 6.38
C PRO A 54 -4.80 5.71 7.63
N GLY A 55 -5.31 4.49 7.86
CA GLY A 55 -4.90 3.63 8.96
C GLY A 55 -3.50 3.00 8.81
N GLY A 56 -2.80 3.29 7.71
CA GLY A 56 -1.40 2.92 7.53
C GLY A 56 -1.15 1.44 7.22
N PRO A 57 0.10 0.97 7.36
CA PRO A 57 0.49 -0.41 7.07
C PRO A 57 -0.35 -1.45 7.82
N THR A 58 -0.66 -1.21 9.10
CA THR A 58 -1.48 -2.11 9.92
C THR A 58 -2.90 -2.28 9.37
N ALA A 59 -3.53 -1.19 8.90
CA ALA A 59 -4.88 -1.26 8.32
C ALA A 59 -4.88 -1.96 6.96
N LEU A 60 -3.83 -1.74 6.15
CA LEU A 60 -3.63 -2.50 4.92
C LEU A 60 -3.48 -3.99 5.21
N ALA A 61 -2.66 -4.39 6.19
CA ALA A 61 -2.47 -5.80 6.56
C ALA A 61 -3.75 -6.49 7.04
N LYS A 62 -4.68 -5.73 7.65
CA LYS A 62 -5.99 -6.27 8.08
C LYS A 62 -7.00 -6.45 6.95
N THR A 63 -6.82 -5.75 5.82
CA THR A 63 -7.86 -5.65 4.79
C THR A 63 -7.39 -6.08 3.39
N CYS A 64 -6.09 -6.20 3.15
CA CYS A 64 -5.51 -6.62 1.89
C CYS A 64 -4.95 -8.05 1.99
N ASP A 65 -5.18 -8.85 0.95
CA ASP A 65 -4.58 -10.17 0.81
C ASP A 65 -3.12 -10.08 0.31
N ILE A 66 -2.81 -9.04 -0.48
CA ILE A 66 -1.49 -8.80 -1.08
C ILE A 66 -1.10 -7.34 -0.87
N ILE A 67 0.11 -7.08 -0.37
CA ILE A 67 0.65 -5.74 -0.21
C ILE A 67 1.98 -5.61 -0.95
N PHE A 68 2.07 -4.65 -1.85
CA PHE A 68 3.33 -4.21 -2.43
C PHE A 68 3.93 -3.10 -1.57
N ALA A 69 5.22 -3.17 -1.26
CA ALA A 69 5.91 -2.13 -0.49
C ALA A 69 7.15 -1.64 -1.26
N MET A 70 7.19 -0.32 -1.52
CA MET A 70 8.31 0.38 -2.15
C MET A 70 8.67 1.68 -1.38
N PRO A 71 9.10 1.57 -0.11
CA PRO A 71 9.54 2.71 0.68
C PRO A 71 10.97 3.18 0.28
N PHE A 72 11.40 4.31 0.85
CA PHE A 72 12.63 4.99 0.41
C PHE A 72 13.93 4.25 0.76
N ASN A 73 13.98 3.55 1.89
CA ASN A 73 15.19 2.90 2.40
C ASN A 73 14.86 1.73 3.34
N ASP A 74 15.91 1.05 3.79
CA ASP A 74 15.85 -0.11 4.67
C ASP A 74 15.15 0.17 6.01
N ALA A 75 15.40 1.35 6.60
CA ALA A 75 14.74 1.75 7.84
C ALA A 75 13.21 1.90 7.65
N ALA A 76 12.79 2.45 6.52
CA ALA A 76 11.39 2.64 6.22
C ALA A 76 10.66 1.32 5.92
N ILE A 77 11.29 0.36 5.24
CA ILE A 77 10.67 -0.97 5.07
C ILE A 77 10.62 -1.74 6.38
N ARG A 78 11.65 -1.65 7.24
CA ARG A 78 11.62 -2.25 8.58
C ARG A 78 10.45 -1.72 9.40
N GLN A 79 10.25 -0.41 9.45
CA GLN A 79 9.10 0.19 10.14
C GLN A 79 7.77 -0.33 9.60
N VAL A 80 7.61 -0.43 8.27
CA VAL A 80 6.39 -0.98 7.67
C VAL A 80 6.16 -2.43 8.10
N VAL A 81 7.22 -3.24 8.17
CA VAL A 81 7.13 -4.63 8.62
C VAL A 81 6.80 -4.70 10.11
N ASP A 82 7.41 -3.87 10.94
CA ASP A 82 7.15 -3.78 12.39
C ASP A 82 5.70 -3.31 12.67
N ASP A 83 5.15 -2.41 11.85
CA ASP A 83 3.76 -1.96 11.96
C ASP A 83 2.75 -3.07 11.58
N ILE A 84 3.17 -4.03 10.76
CA ILE A 84 2.34 -5.13 10.26
C ILE A 84 2.43 -6.35 11.16
N ILE A 85 3.65 -6.69 11.60
CA ILE A 85 3.92 -7.87 12.43
C ILE A 85 3.80 -7.44 13.89
N ASP A 86 2.82 -8.01 14.58
CA ASP A 86 2.80 -7.91 16.04
C ASP A 86 3.96 -8.73 16.60
N LEU A 87 5.09 -8.05 16.88
CA LEU A 87 6.30 -8.67 17.44
C LEU A 87 6.06 -9.30 18.82
N THR A 88 4.92 -9.04 19.47
CA THR A 88 4.56 -9.73 20.72
C THR A 88 4.17 -11.19 20.52
N LEU A 89 3.83 -11.60 19.29
CA LEU A 89 3.48 -12.99 18.94
C LEU A 89 4.69 -13.85 18.54
N PHE A 90 5.85 -13.24 18.29
CA PHE A 90 7.08 -13.94 17.88
C PHE A 90 8.31 -13.35 18.60
N PRO A 91 8.47 -13.61 19.91
CA PRO A 91 9.69 -13.24 20.62
C PRO A 91 10.88 -14.01 20.01
N ILE A 92 11.89 -13.25 19.58
CA ILE A 92 13.20 -13.78 19.15
C ILE A 92 14.05 -14.15 20.36
#